data_AF-H3G846-F1
#
_entry.id   AF-H3G846-F1
#
_cell.length_a   1.000
_cell.length_b   1.000
_cell.length_c   1.000
_cell.angle_alpha   90.00
_cell.angle_beta   90.00
_cell.angle_gamma   90.00
#
_symmetry.space_group_name_H-M   'P 1'
#
loop_
_entity.id
_entity.type
_entity.pdbx_description
1 polymer ?
#
loop_
_entity_poly.entity_id
_entity_poly.type
_entity_poly.pdbx_seq_one_letter_code
_entity_poly.pdbx_strand_id
1 'polypeptide(L)' 'LFTCGRCKSSKTSNTQKQTRSADEPMTVFVMCHNCGNRWK' A
#
# COMPACT_ATOMS: atom_id res chain seq x y z
N LEU A 1 -1.33 8.84 -4.36
CA LEU A 1 -1.58 7.58 -5.09
C LEU A 1 -0.23 7.01 -5.46
N PHE A 2 0.08 5.77 -5.06
CA PHE A 2 1.35 5.17 -5.44
C PHE A 2 1.23 4.62 -6.87
N THR A 3 2.25 4.82 -7.68
CA THR A 3 2.27 4.20 -9.01
C THR A 3 2.76 2.76 -8.85
N CYS A 4 2.01 1.80 -9.35
CA CYS A 4 2.42 0.41 -9.28
C CYS A 4 3.67 0.16 -10.13
N GLY A 5 4.77 -0.31 -9.53
CA GLY A 5 5.99 -0.61 -10.28
C GLY A 5 5.84 -1.73 -11.32
N ARG A 6 4.83 -2.61 -11.17
CA ARG A 6 4.62 -3.76 -12.07
C ARG A 6 3.84 -3.42 -13.33
N CYS A 7 2.75 -2.65 -13.20
CA CYS A 7 1.85 -2.33 -14.32
C CYS A 7 1.77 -0.83 -14.65
N LYS A 8 2.49 0.02 -13.90
CA LYS A 8 2.52 1.48 -14.03
C LYS A 8 1.16 2.17 -13.86
N SER A 9 0.14 1.45 -13.35
CA SER A 9 -1.17 2.02 -13.06
C SER A 9 -1.13 2.88 -11.80
N SER A 10 -1.89 3.96 -11.81
CA SER A 10 -2.16 4.82 -10.66
C SER A 10 -3.34 4.33 -9.80
N LYS A 11 -4.07 3.28 -10.25
CA LYS A 11 -5.19 2.69 -9.51
C LYS A 11 -4.70 1.85 -8.32
N THR A 12 -4.26 2.52 -7.27
CA THR A 12 -3.84 1.91 -6.00
C THR A 12 -4.67 2.39 -4.83
N SER A 13 -5.00 1.48 -3.91
CA SER A 13 -5.51 1.83 -2.59
C SER A 13 -4.44 1.67 -1.54
N ASN A 14 -4.43 2.60 -0.59
CA ASN A 14 -3.48 2.63 0.52
C ASN A 14 -4.30 2.42 1.78
N THR A 15 -3.97 1.40 2.56
CA THR A 15 -4.60 1.12 3.85
C THR A 15 -3.52 1.16 4.90
N GLN A 16 -3.68 2.04 5.87
CA GLN A 16 -2.75 2.13 6.98
C GLN A 16 -3.29 1.25 8.11
N LYS A 17 -2.45 0.35 8.64
CA LYS A 17 -2.80 -0.49 9.78
C LYS A 17 -1.68 -0.41 10.81
N GLN A 18 -2.07 -0.27 12.07
CA GLN A 18 -1.13 -0.33 13.18
C GLN A 18 -0.82 -1.80 13.43
N THR A 19 0.40 -2.21 13.06
CA THR A 19 0.89 -3.58 13.22
C THR A 19 1.96 -3.70 14.30
N ARG A 20 2.28 -2.60 14.99
CA ARG A 20 3.26 -2.49 16.08
C ARG A 20 2.73 -1.61 17.20
N SER A 21 3.47 -1.55 18.31
CA SER A 21 3.19 -0.73 19.49
C SER A 21 2.78 0.70 19.12
N ALA A 22 2.03 1.34 20.01
CA ALA A 22 1.48 2.69 19.80
C ALA A 22 2.56 3.74 19.50
N ASP A 23 3.80 3.52 19.93
CA ASP A 23 4.95 4.40 19.71
C ASP A 23 5.58 4.29 18.30
N GLU A 24 5.22 3.27 17.51
CA GLU A 24 5.70 3.12 16.13
C GLU A 24 4.68 3.67 15.11
N PRO A 25 5.16 4.26 14.00
CA PRO A 25 4.28 4.80 12.97
C PRO A 25 3.44 3.70 12.32
N MET A 26 2.23 4.07 11.90
CA MET A 26 1.30 3.14 11.26
C MET A 26 1.93 2.57 9.96
N THR A 27 1.86 1.24 9.79
CA THR A 27 2.36 0.62 8.56
C THR A 27 1.39 0.87 7.43
N VAL A 28 1.89 1.42 6.33
CA VAL A 28 1.11 1.67 5.11
C VAL A 28 1.17 0.42 4.25
N PHE A 29 0.01 -0.14 3.92
CA PHE A 29 -0.11 -1.23 2.95
C PHE A 29 -0.70 -0.65 1.67
N VAL A 30 -0.09 -0.96 0.54
CA VAL A 30 -0.53 -0.48 -0.77
C VAL A 30 -0.93 -1.66 -1.62
N MET A 31 -2.10 -1.58 -2.24
CA MET A 31 -2.61 -2.58 -3.18
C MET A 31 -2.94 -1.93 -4.51
N CYS A 32 -2.46 -2.50 -5.60
CA CYS A 32 -2.85 -2.15 -6.95
C CYS A 32 -4.09 -2.94 -7.38
N HIS A 33 -5.15 -2.24 -7.77
CA HIS A 33 -6.39 -2.86 -8.26
C HIS A 33 -6.30 -3.35 -9.70
N ASN A 34 -5.32 -2.86 -10.46
CA ASN A 34 -5.18 -3.22 -11.87
C ASN A 34 -4.48 -4.58 -12.08
N CYS A 35 -3.49 -4.91 -11.24
CA CYS A 35 -2.71 -6.15 -11.36
C CYS A 35 -2.68 -6.99 -10.07
N GLY A 36 -3.38 -6.55 -9.02
CA GLY A 36 -3.43 -7.24 -7.73
C GLY A 36 -2.13 -7.15 -6.92
N ASN A 37 -1.13 -6.39 -7.35
CA ASN A 37 0.16 -6.29 -6.65
C ASN A 37 -0.01 -5.62 -5.28
N ARG A 38 0.64 -6.15 -4.23
CA ARG A 38 0.56 -5.64 -2.86
C ARG A 38 1.95 -5.44 -2.29
N TRP A 39 2.20 -4.31 -1.64
CA TRP A 39 3.46 -4.01 -0.98
C TRP A 39 3.23 -3.18 0.28
N LYS A 40 4.26 -3.09 1.12
CA LYS A 40 4.31 -2.24 2.32
C LYS A 40 5.35 -1.13 2.10
#